data_AF-A0A3D4U2F9-F1
#
_entry.id   AF-A0A3D4U2F9-F1
#
_cell.length_a   1.000
_cell.length_b   1.000
_cell.length_c   1.000
_cell.angle_alpha   90.00
_cell.angle_beta   90.00
_cell.angle_gamma   90.00
#
_symmetry.space_group_name_H-M   'P 1'
#
loop_
_entity.id
_entity.type
_entity.pdbx_description
1 polymer ?
#
loop_
_entity_poly.entity_id
_entity_poly.type
_entity_poly.pdbx_seq_one_letter_code
_entity_poly.pdbx_strand_id
1 'polypeptide(L)' 'GKKAGRGAYICPQVECLEQAIKSGRFERAFERRVPEAVLDSLRQAIQELPVEHE' A
#
# COMPACT_ATOMS: atom_id res chain seq x y z
N GLY A 1 -11.73 -7.77 -0.73
CA GLY A 1 -11.20 -9.14 -0.83
C GLY A 1 -12.14 -10.03 -1.62
N LYS A 2 -12.14 -9.92 -2.95
CA LYS A 2 -13.01 -10.73 -3.86
C LYS A 2 -12.21 -11.52 -4.90
N LYS A 3 -10.90 -11.27 -5.02
CA LYS A 3 -9.97 -11.99 -5.92
C LYS A 3 -9.19 -13.02 -5.11
N ALA A 4 -8.92 -14.17 -5.72
CA ALA A 4 -8.05 -15.19 -5.15
C ALA A 4 -6.62 -14.65 -4.99
N GLY A 5 -5.99 -14.95 -3.85
CA GLY A 5 -4.64 -14.50 -3.52
C GLY A 5 -4.57 -13.70 -2.22
N ARG A 6 -3.36 -13.25 -1.89
CA ARG A 6 -3.07 -12.48 -0.68
C ARG A 6 -3.31 -11.00 -0.94
N GLY A 7 -4.05 -10.36 -0.04
CA GLY A 7 -4.37 -8.94 -0.10
C GLY A 7 -3.95 -8.25 1.18
N ALA A 8 -3.66 -6.95 1.08
CA ALA A 8 -3.43 -6.06 2.20
C ALA A 8 -4.27 -4.80 2.00
N TYR A 9 -4.68 -4.18 3.11
CA TYR A 9 -5.33 -2.88 3.10
C TYR A 9 -4.40 -1.87 3.75
N ILE A 10 -4.49 -0.62 3.29
CA ILE A 10 -3.75 0.49 3.84
C ILE A 10 -4.66 1.70 3.92
N CYS A 11 -4.41 2.56 4.91
CA CYS A 11 -5.13 3.81 5.01
C CYS A 11 -4.77 4.73 3.82
N PRO A 12 -5.69 5.59 3.35
CA PRO A 12 -5.47 6.46 2.19
C PRO A 12 -4.62 7.70 2.56
N GLN A 13 -3.48 7.48 3.23
CA GLN A 13 -2.54 8.54 3.61
C GLN A 13 -1.13 8.13 3.22
N VAL A 14 -0.37 9.09 2.69
CA VAL A 14 1.02 8.85 2.28
C VAL A 14 1.88 8.39 3.46
N GLU A 15 1.63 8.92 4.66
CA GLU A 15 2.35 8.54 5.88
C GLU A 15 2.15 7.06 6.24
N CYS A 16 0.94 6.50 6.07
CA CYS A 16 0.70 5.07 6.24
C CYS A 16 1.54 4.25 5.27
N LEU A 17 1.61 4.67 4.00
CA LEU A 17 2.39 3.98 2.97
C LEU A 17 3.88 3.97 3.31
N GLU A 18 4.45 5.11 3.69
CA GLU A 18 5.87 5.21 4.03
C GLU A 18 6.25 4.33 5.23
N GLN A 19 5.42 4.33 6.27
CA GLN A 19 5.61 3.46 7.42
C GLN A 19 5.52 1.98 7.04
N ALA A 20 4.58 1.62 6.16
CA ALA A 20 4.40 0.24 5.69
C ALA A 20 5.59 -0.24 4.84
N ILE A 21 6.15 0.61 3.99
CA ILE A 21 7.35 0.33 3.20
C ILE A 21 8.55 0.14 4.12
N LYS A 22 8.81 1.11 5.02
CA LYS A 22 9.96 1.06 5.94
C LYS A 22 9.95 -0.16 6.86
N SER A 23 8.77 -0.62 7.26
CA SER A 23 8.60 -1.81 8.13
C SER A 23 8.45 -3.13 7.36
N GLY A 24 8.51 -3.11 6.03
CA GLY A 24 8.41 -4.32 5.18
C GLY A 24 7.03 -5.00 5.27
N ARG A 25 5.96 -4.26 5.58
CA ARG A 25 4.63 -4.83 5.82
C ARG A 25 4.04 -5.52 4.60
N PHE A 26 4.23 -4.96 3.41
CA PHE A 26 3.73 -5.57 2.18
C PHE A 26 4.44 -6.87 1.84
N GLU A 27 5.76 -6.93 2.02
CA GLU A 27 6.52 -8.16 1.74
C GLU A 27 6.11 -9.30 2.67
N ARG A 28 5.83 -8.99 3.94
CA ARG A 28 5.27 -9.95 4.90
C ARG A 28 3.85 -10.38 4.50
N ALA A 29 2.99 -9.42 4.14
CA ALA A 29 1.61 -9.67 3.75
C ALA A 29 1.47 -10.40 2.41
N PHE A 30 2.49 -10.36 1.55
CA PHE A 30 2.51 -11.06 0.26
C PHE A 30 3.52 -12.22 0.19
N GLU A 31 4.36 -12.44 1.22
CA GLU A 31 5.45 -13.45 1.26
C GLU A 31 6.37 -13.37 0.04
N ARG A 32 6.53 -12.16 -0.50
CA ARG A 32 7.36 -11.90 -1.67
C ARG A 32 7.86 -10.47 -1.64
N ARG A 33 9.00 -10.23 -2.29
CA ARG A 33 9.46 -8.87 -2.53
C ARG A 33 8.47 -8.12 -3.42
N VAL A 34 8.18 -6.88 -3.03
CA VAL A 34 7.33 -5.97 -3.79
C VAL A 34 8.25 -5.04 -4.59
N PRO A 35 8.13 -5.01 -5.93
CA PRO A 35 8.94 -4.11 -6.75
C PRO A 35 8.67 -2.65 -6.42
N GLU A 36 9.71 -1.80 -6.46
CA GLU A 36 9.60 -0.37 -6.18
C GLU A 36 8.57 0.33 -7.07
N ALA A 37 8.54 0.01 -8.37
CA ALA A 37 7.55 0.56 -9.31
C ALA A 37 6.09 0.35 -8.87
N VAL A 38 5.79 -0.74 -8.15
CA VAL A 38 4.45 -1.00 -7.60
C VAL A 38 4.17 -0.09 -6.40
N LEU A 39 5.18 0.13 -5.55
CA LEU A 39 5.08 1.03 -4.41
C LEU A 39 4.94 2.50 -4.86
N ASP A 40 5.67 2.90 -5.91
CA ASP A 40 5.55 4.23 -6.53
C ASP A 40 4.16 4.44 -7.13
N SER A 41 3.64 3.46 -7.87
CA SER A 41 2.29 3.51 -8.43
C SER A 41 1.23 3.62 -7.31
N LEU A 42 1.41 2.88 -6.21
CA LEU A 42 0.52 2.97 -5.05
C LEU A 42 0.61 4.34 -4.37
N ARG A 43 1.81 4.94 -4.31
CA ARG A 43 2.02 6.29 -3.76
C ARG A 43 1.28 7.35 -4.57
N GLN A 44 1.39 7.29 -5.90
CA GLN A 44 0.66 8.19 -6.80
C GLN A 44 -0.85 8.03 -6.62
N ALA A 45 -1.34 6.78 -6.62
CA ALA A 45 -2.76 6.52 -6.42
C ALA A 45 -3.29 7.08 -5.10
N ILE A 46 -2.56 6.95 -3.98
CA ILE A 46 -2.95 7.52 -2.68
C ILE A 46 -2.99 9.05 -2.73
N GLN A 47 -2.07 9.71 -3.44
CA GLN A 47 -2.06 11.17 -3.59
C GLN A 47 -3.24 11.69 -4.42
N GLU A 48 -3.77 10.87 -5.33
CA GLU A 48 -4.94 11.20 -6.15
C GLU A 48 -6.27 10.91 -5.46
N LEU A 49 -6.28 10.17 -4.35
CA LEU A 49 -7.51 9.89 -3.61
C LEU A 49 -7.98 11.14 -2.84
N PRO A 50 -9.28 11.48 -2.88
CA PRO A 50 -9.82 12.51 -2.01
C PRO A 50 -9.70 12.03 -0.56
N VAL A 51 -8.98 12.79 0.27
CA VAL A 51 -8.82 12.48 1.68
C VAL A 51 -10.12 12.86 2.39
N GLU A 52 -11.01 11.89 2.54
CA GLU A 52 -12.21 12.06 3.37
C GLU A 52 -11.78 12.13 4.84
N HIS A 53 -11.51 13.35 5.30
CA HIS A 53 -11.48 13.70 6.71
C HIS A 53 -12.94 13.88 7.16
N GLU A 54 -13.49 12.88 7.86
CA GLU A 54 -14.66 13.09 8.73
C GLU A 54 -14.20 13.58 10.11
#